data_AF-A0A7K1A0L5-F1
#
_entry.id   AF-A0A7K1A0L5-F1
#
_cell.length_a   1.000
_cell.length_b   1.000
_cell.length_c   1.000
_cell.angle_alpha   90.00
_cell.angle_beta   90.00
_cell.angle_gamma   90.00
#
_symmetry.space_group_name_H-M   'P 1'
#
loop_
_entity.id
_entity.type
_entity.pdbx_description
1 polymer ?
#
loop_
_entity_poly.entity_id
_entity_poly.type
_entity_poly.pdbx_seq_one_letter_code
_entity_poly.pdbx_strand_id
1 'polypeptide(L)' 'ITVNALVPFALSPGAAADIARKPGRLEAIYQQLSIPRGADVEADIGRAAVFLAGPDSGYITGCTLSVDGGGAFFS' A
#
# COMPACT_ATOMS: atom_id res chain seq x y z
N ILE A 1 -17.27 17.50 -2.71
CA ILE A 1 -16.93 16.28 -1.95
C ILE A 1 -16.37 15.30 -2.95
N THR A 2 -15.11 14.90 -2.81
CA THR A 2 -14.49 13.84 -3.62
C THR A 2 -14.59 12.51 -2.87
N VAL A 3 -14.62 11.41 -3.61
CA VAL A 3 -14.69 10.05 -3.05
C VAL A 3 -13.71 9.19 -3.82
N ASN A 4 -12.76 8.56 -3.13
CA ASN A 4 -11.74 7.71 -3.72
C ASN A 4 -11.53 6.47 -2.84
N ALA A 5 -10.98 5.40 -3.43
CA ALA A 5 -10.56 4.20 -2.72
C ALA A 5 -9.04 4.09 -2.70
N LEU A 6 -8.47 3.68 -1.57
CA LEU A 6 -7.04 3.43 -1.42
C LEU A 6 -6.83 1.94 -1.18
N VAL A 7 -5.92 1.33 -1.95
CA VAL A 7 -5.66 -0.12 -1.93
C VAL A 7 -4.19 -0.35 -1.56
N PRO A 8 -3.89 -0.49 -0.25
CA PRO A 8 -2.52 -0.57 0.22
C PRO A 8 -2.01 -2.01 0.30
N PHE A 9 -0.68 -2.17 0.24
CA PHE A 9 0.01 -3.36 0.73
C PHE A 9 0.92 -2.99 1.90
N ALA A 10 0.50 -3.39 3.11
CA ALA A 10 1.29 -3.32 4.33
C ALA A 10 1.06 -4.54 5.21
N LEU A 11 2.03 -4.85 6.04
CA LEU A 11 1.93 -5.92 7.02
C LEU A 11 1.20 -5.42 8.26
N SER A 12 0.03 -5.99 8.53
CA SER A 12 -0.56 -5.90 9.87
C SER A 12 0.31 -6.69 10.87
N PRO A 13 0.20 -6.41 12.18
CA PRO A 13 0.90 -7.20 13.21
C PRO A 13 0.63 -8.71 13.08
N GLY A 14 -0.61 -9.09 12.76
CA GLY A 14 -0.98 -10.49 12.53
C GLY A 14 -0.35 -11.09 11.27
N ALA A 15 -0.33 -10.34 10.16
CA ALA A 15 0.31 -10.78 8.92
C ALA A 15 1.82 -10.93 9.10
N ALA A 16 2.47 -10.00 9.81
CA ALA A 16 3.88 -10.11 10.15
C ALA A 16 4.18 -11.37 10.98
N ALA A 17 3.33 -11.69 11.97
CA ALA A 17 3.49 -12.88 12.80
C ALA A 17 3.29 -14.20 12.03
N ASP A 18 2.37 -14.26 11.06
CA ASP A 18 2.22 -15.43 10.18
C ASP A 18 3.42 -15.60 9.24
N ILE A 19 3.89 -14.50 8.65
CA ILE A 19 5.04 -14.50 7.74
C ILE A 19 6.32 -14.90 8.47
N ALA A 20 6.51 -14.48 9.72
CA ALA A 20 7.66 -14.86 10.53
C ALA A 20 7.76 -16.39 10.74
N ARG A 21 6.66 -17.14 10.60
CA ARG A 21 6.64 -18.62 10.68
C ARG A 21 7.03 -19.30 9.36
N LYS A 22 7.23 -18.54 8.28
CA LYS A 22 7.50 -19.04 6.92
C LYS A 22 8.79 -18.41 6.39
N PRO A 23 9.96 -19.01 6.70
CA PRO A 23 11.27 -18.49 6.29
C PRO A 23 11.32 -18.20 4.78
N GLY A 24 11.86 -17.04 4.40
CA GLY A 24 12.01 -16.64 2.99
C GLY A 24 10.72 -16.17 2.29
N ARG A 25 9.54 -16.32 2.91
CA ARG A 25 8.27 -15.91 2.28
C ARG A 25 8.20 -14.41 2.05
N LEU A 26 8.65 -13.61 3.01
CA LEU A 26 8.58 -12.15 2.90
C LEU A 26 9.47 -11.62 1.79
N GLU A 27 10.71 -12.11 1.73
CA GLU A 27 11.67 -11.76 0.70
C GLU A 27 11.12 -12.12 -0.69
N ALA A 28 10.55 -13.32 -0.84
CA ALA A 28 9.93 -13.73 -2.09
C ALA A 28 8.76 -12.83 -2.53
N ILE A 29 7.99 -12.27 -1.59
CA ILE A 29 6.95 -11.28 -1.88
C ILE A 29 7.59 -9.97 -2.35
N TYR A 30 8.61 -9.47 -1.65
CA TYR A 30 9.27 -8.22 -2.01
C TYR A 30 9.94 -8.25 -3.37
N GLN A 31 10.51 -9.40 -3.78
CA GLN A 31 11.09 -9.57 -5.11
C GLN A 31 10.06 -9.49 -6.26
N GLN A 32 8.77 -9.56 -5.95
CA GLN A 32 7.69 -9.38 -6.93
C GLN A 32 7.21 -7.93 -7.02
N LEU A 33 7.63 -7.07 -6.09
CA LEU A 33 7.27 -5.64 -6.08
C LEU A 33 8.24 -4.84 -6.95
N SER A 34 7.73 -3.78 -7.57
CA SER A 34 8.57 -2.80 -8.27
C SER A 34 9.45 -2.01 -7.29
N ILE A 35 8.95 -1.79 -6.07
CA ILE A 35 9.70 -1.27 -4.92
C ILE A 35 9.87 -2.44 -3.93
N PRO A 36 11.03 -3.12 -3.92
CA PRO A 36 11.19 -4.41 -3.24
C PRO A 36 11.42 -4.27 -1.72
N ARG A 37 10.45 -3.68 -1.02
CA ARG A 37 10.41 -3.54 0.43
C ARG A 37 8.98 -3.48 0.95
N GLY A 38 8.82 -3.67 2.27
CA GLY A 38 7.58 -3.35 2.95
C GLY A 38 7.31 -1.84 2.97
N ALA A 39 6.03 -1.47 2.88
CA ALA A 39 5.59 -0.10 3.12
C ALA A 39 5.63 0.24 4.61
N ASP A 40 6.09 1.43 4.94
CA ASP A 40 5.82 2.08 6.21
C ASP A 40 4.37 2.60 6.20
N VAL A 41 3.60 2.25 7.22
CA VAL A 41 2.16 2.55 7.26
C VAL A 41 1.89 4.06 7.29
N GLU A 42 2.75 4.85 7.94
CA GLU A 42 2.55 6.29 8.06
C GLU A 42 3.21 7.04 6.90
N ALA A 43 4.49 6.73 6.64
CA ALA A 43 5.30 7.46 5.68
C ALA A 43 4.96 7.14 4.21
N ASP A 44 4.52 5.91 3.90
CA ASP A 44 4.13 5.54 2.53
C ASP A 44 2.60 5.61 2.35
N ILE A 45 1.83 4.87 3.16
CA ILE A 45 0.37 4.74 2.98
C ILE A 45 -0.36 5.96 3.51
N GLY A 46 -0.02 6.42 4.72
CA GLY A 46 -0.65 7.58 5.36
C GLY A 46 -0.53 8.85 4.52
N ARG A 47 0.63 9.08 3.90
CA ARG A 47 0.84 10.23 3.01
C ARG A 47 -0.05 10.22 1.77
N ALA A 48 -0.33 9.05 1.20
CA ALA A 48 -1.24 8.93 0.07
C ALA A 48 -2.69 9.23 0.47
N ALA A 49 -3.12 8.81 1.67
CA ALA A 49 -4.42 9.19 2.22
C ALA A 49 -4.52 10.70 2.47
N VAL A 50 -3.48 11.32 3.04
CA VAL A 50 -3.41 12.78 3.23
C VAL A 50 -3.45 13.53 1.91
N PHE A 51 -2.77 13.03 0.87
CA PHE A 51 -2.86 13.60 -0.48
C PHE A 51 -4.30 13.60 -0.99
N LEU A 52 -5.00 12.46 -0.93
CA LEU A 52 -6.40 12.34 -1.39
C LEU A 52 -7.41 13.16 -0.58
N ALA A 53 -7.07 13.49 0.67
CA ALA A 53 -7.83 14.39 1.53
C ALA A 53 -7.42 15.87 1.38
N GLY A 54 -6.30 16.13 0.69
CA GLY A 54 -5.67 17.44 0.57
C GLY A 54 -6.24 18.28 -0.58
N PRO A 55 -5.89 19.58 -0.64
CA PRO A 55 -6.35 20.46 -1.70
C PRO A 55 -5.81 20.08 -3.09
N ASP A 56 -4.64 19.43 -3.14
CA ASP A 56 -3.95 19.08 -4.38
C ASP A 56 -4.67 17.97 -5.18
N SER A 57 -5.56 17.20 -4.54
CA SER A 57 -6.38 16.17 -5.19
C SER A 57 -7.80 16.64 -5.52
N GLY A 58 -8.06 17.94 -5.53
CA GLY A 58 -9.42 18.51 -5.68
C GLY A 58 -10.17 18.13 -6.97
N TYR A 59 -9.46 17.68 -8.00
CA TYR A 59 -10.04 17.18 -9.26
C TYR A 59 -9.94 15.66 -9.44
N ILE A 60 -9.57 14.92 -8.39
CA ILE A 60 -9.46 13.46 -8.38
C ILE A 60 -10.62 12.88 -7.57
N THR A 61 -11.56 12.22 -8.25
CA THR A 61 -12.69 11.52 -7.62
C THR A 61 -13.11 10.30 -8.43
N GLY A 62 -13.63 9.28 -7.77
CA GLY A 62 -14.04 8.00 -8.37
C GLY A 62 -12.88 7.06 -8.67
N CYS A 63 -11.67 7.36 -8.20
CA CYS A 63 -10.48 6.58 -8.49
C CYS A 63 -10.19 5.54 -7.41
N THR A 64 -9.60 4.43 -7.84
CA THR A 64 -8.92 3.47 -6.96
C THR A 64 -7.42 3.70 -7.09
N LEU A 65 -6.75 4.03 -5.99
CA LEU A 65 -5.31 4.26 -5.95
C LEU A 65 -4.63 3.09 -5.23
N SER A 66 -3.86 2.30 -5.98
CA SER A 66 -2.98 1.29 -5.39
C SER A 66 -1.76 1.96 -4.76
N VAL A 67 -1.48 1.61 -3.50
CA VAL A 67 -0.32 2.08 -2.72
C VAL A 67 0.40 0.85 -2.17
N ASP A 68 0.96 0.06 -3.09
CA ASP A 68 1.35 -1.33 -2.82
C ASP A 68 2.78 -1.67 -3.27
N GLY A 69 3.62 -0.67 -3.56
CA GLY A 69 4.97 -0.88 -4.06
C GLY A 69 5.04 -1.42 -5.49
N GLY A 70 3.94 -1.36 -6.24
CA GLY A 70 3.86 -1.91 -7.60
C GLY A 70 3.67 -3.42 -7.62
N GLY A 71 3.04 -3.98 -6.58
CA GLY A 71 2.66 -5.39 -6.51
C GLY A 71 1.46 -5.73 -7.39
N ALA A 72 0.68 -4.72 -7.80
CA ALA A 72 -0.41 -4.84 -8.76
C ALA A 72 -1.45 -5.91 -8.35
N PHE A 73 -1.69 -6.05 -7.04
CA PHE A 73 -2.51 -7.14 -6.50
C PHE A 73 -3.99 -7.08 -6.93
N PHE A 74 -4.44 -5.92 -7.42
CA PHE A 74 -5.85 -5.63 -7.73
C PHE A 74 -6.02 -4.85 -9.05
N SER A 75 -5.05 -4.91 -9.97
CA SER A 75 -5.11 -4.28 -11.30
C SER A 75 -5.47 -5.27 -12.41
#